data_AF-A0A7W8HSY6-F1
#
_entry.id   AF-A0A7W8HSY6-F1
#
_cell.length_a   1.000
_cell.length_b   1.000
_cell.length_c   1.000
_cell.angle_alpha   90.00
_cell.angle_beta   90.00
_cell.angle_gamma   90.00
#
_symmetry.space_group_name_H-M   'P 1'
#
loop_
_entity.id
_entity.type
_entity.pdbx_description
1 polymer ?
#
loop_
_entity_poly.entity_id
_entity_poly.type
_entity_poly.pdbx_seq_one_letter_code
_entity_poly.pdbx_strand_id
1 'polypeptide(L)'
;MIRPLVLSIALTLASGQAWAQMTFCQGDVCTEEVNGVKRTMTPEEVGKLKRQNARTALGNVECRHASSPETCETLMRDLFAQFPY
;
A
#
# COMPACT_ATOMS: atom_id res chain seq x y z
N MET A 1 46.76 -31.61 8.37
CA MET A 1 46.67 -30.37 7.55
C MET A 1 45.26 -30.29 6.96
N ILE A 2 44.35 -29.53 7.58
CA ILE A 2 43.03 -29.22 7.00
C ILE A 2 42.80 -27.73 7.23
N ARG A 3 42.77 -26.97 6.14
CA ARG A 3 42.59 -25.51 6.10
C ARG A 3 41.19 -25.14 6.59
N PRO A 4 41.04 -24.15 7.51
CA PRO A 4 39.72 -23.60 7.80
C PRO A 4 39.26 -22.79 6.60
N LEU A 5 38.14 -23.19 6.02
CA LEU A 5 37.46 -22.50 4.94
C LEU A 5 36.80 -21.27 5.58
N VAL A 6 37.51 -20.14 5.53
CA VAL A 6 37.01 -18.83 5.95
C VAL A 6 35.90 -18.45 4.98
N LEU A 7 34.66 -18.79 5.36
CA LEU A 7 33.45 -18.42 4.65
C LEU A 7 33.14 -16.96 4.99
N SER A 8 33.85 -16.05 4.33
CA SER A 8 33.59 -14.61 4.38
C SER A 8 32.25 -14.33 3.70
N ILE A 9 31.16 -14.39 4.46
CA ILE A 9 29.86 -13.88 4.02
C ILE A 9 29.95 -12.35 4.05
N ALA A 10 30.39 -11.77 2.94
CA ALA A 10 30.19 -10.35 2.66
C ALA A 10 28.69 -10.14 2.44
N LEU A 11 27.94 -9.90 3.52
CA LEU A 11 26.62 -9.27 3.44
C LEU A 11 26.84 -7.87 2.88
N THR A 12 26.75 -7.76 1.56
CA THR A 12 26.62 -6.49 0.87
C THR A 12 25.29 -5.89 1.31
N LEU A 13 25.37 -4.96 2.25
CA LEU A 13 24.31 -4.04 2.61
C LEU A 13 23.94 -3.24 1.35
N ALA A 14 23.02 -3.79 0.54
CA ALA A 14 22.26 -3.02 -0.42
C ALA A 14 21.35 -2.10 0.39
N SER A 15 21.89 -0.96 0.82
CA SER A 15 21.13 0.15 1.37
C SER A 15 20.28 0.75 0.25
N GLY A 16 19.16 0.10 -0.04
CA GLY A 16 18.09 0.70 -0.83
C GLY A 16 17.74 2.02 -0.15
N GLN A 17 18.00 3.14 -0.82
CA GLN A 17 17.59 4.45 -0.34
C GLN A 17 16.07 4.40 -0.17
N ALA A 18 15.59 4.50 1.07
CA ALA A 18 14.16 4.53 1.33
C ALA A 18 13.63 5.90 0.87
N TRP A 19 12.87 5.91 -0.22
CA TRP A 19 12.16 7.08 -0.69
C TRP A 19 10.90 7.22 0.15
N ALA A 20 10.85 8.27 0.97
CA ALA A 20 9.67 8.62 1.74
C ALA A 20 8.76 9.49 0.88
N GLN A 21 7.59 8.96 0.52
CA GLN A 21 6.50 9.70 -0.11
C GLN A 21 5.44 9.94 0.96
N MET A 22 5.17 11.20 1.29
CA MET A 22 4.11 11.57 2.23
C MET A 22 2.95 12.19 1.48
N THR A 23 1.73 11.81 1.82
CA THR A 23 0.52 12.42 1.28
C THR A 23 -0.30 13.06 2.40
N PHE A 24 -0.64 14.33 2.25
CA PHE A 24 -1.48 15.07 3.18
C PHE A 24 -2.76 15.50 2.46
N CYS A 25 -3.93 15.19 3.02
CA CYS A 25 -5.22 15.56 2.44
C CYS A 25 -6.00 16.46 3.40
N GLN A 26 -6.48 17.59 2.91
CA GLN A 26 -7.39 18.50 3.59
C GLN A 26 -8.68 18.63 2.76
N GLY A 27 -9.71 17.87 3.15
CA GLY A 27 -10.93 17.73 2.35
C GLY A 27 -10.66 17.02 1.03
N ASP A 28 -10.93 17.70 -0.08
CA ASP A 28 -10.70 17.19 -1.45
C ASP A 28 -9.35 17.57 -2.05
N VAL A 29 -8.53 18.34 -1.32
CA VAL A 29 -7.20 18.75 -1.78
C VAL A 29 -6.17 17.86 -1.11
N CYS A 30 -5.38 17.13 -1.90
CA CYS A 30 -4.23 16.40 -1.39
C CYS A 30 -2.92 16.96 -1.96
N THR A 31 -1.88 16.95 -1.13
CA THR A 31 -0.51 17.29 -1.51
C THR A 31 0.38 16.09 -1.30
N GLU A 32 1.24 15.82 -2.27
CA GLU A 32 2.27 14.80 -2.19
C GLU A 32 3.62 15.47 -1.94
N GLU A 33 4.38 14.94 -0.99
CA GLU A 33 5.77 15.32 -0.72
C GLU A 33 6.69 14.16 -1.07
N VAL A 34 7.60 14.39 -2.02
CA VAL A 34 8.63 13.43 -2.42
C VAL A 34 9.98 14.12 -2.31
N ASN A 35 10.87 13.58 -1.49
CA ASN A 35 12.22 14.13 -1.27
C ASN A 35 12.22 15.63 -0.90
N GLY A 36 11.25 16.07 -0.09
CA GLY A 36 11.10 17.47 0.34
C GLY A 36 10.43 18.40 -0.69
N VAL A 37 10.09 17.91 -1.88
CA VAL A 37 9.34 18.66 -2.89
C VAL A 37 7.85 18.40 -2.70
N LYS A 38 7.08 19.45 -2.42
CA LYS A 38 5.63 19.40 -2.29
C LYS A 38 4.95 19.75 -3.61
N ARG A 39 4.00 18.92 -4.03
CA ARG A 39 3.10 19.21 -5.16
C ARG A 39 1.65 18.97 -4.77
N THR A 40 0.75 19.79 -5.29
CA THR A 40 -0.68 19.54 -5.20
C THR A 40 -1.05 18.44 -6.21
N MET A 41 -1.83 17.46 -5.75
CA MET A 41 -2.34 16.38 -6.58
C MET A 41 -3.49 16.89 -7.46
N THR A 42 -3.62 16.34 -8.66
CA THR A 42 -4.79 16.63 -9.51
C THR A 42 -6.05 15.96 -8.92
N PRO A 43 -7.26 16.41 -9.28
CA PRO A 43 -8.49 15.76 -8.85
C PRO A 43 -8.56 14.27 -9.23
N GLU A 44 -7.98 13.89 -10.37
CA GLU A 44 -7.90 12.49 -10.82
C GLU A 44 -6.98 11.66 -9.92
N GLU A 45 -5.82 12.20 -9.55
CA GLU A 45 -4.87 11.57 -8.63
C GLU A 45 -5.49 11.41 -7.23
N VAL A 46 -6.21 12.42 -6.75
CA VAL A 46 -6.96 12.36 -5.48
C VAL A 46 -8.03 11.27 -5.55
N GLY A 47 -8.78 11.19 -6.64
CA GLY A 47 -9.78 10.16 -6.86
C GLY A 47 -9.18 8.75 -6.81
N LYS A 48 -8.05 8.55 -7.49
CA LYS A 48 -7.32 7.28 -7.47
C LYS A 48 -6.84 6.92 -6.05
N LEU A 49 -6.25 7.88 -5.33
CA LEU A 49 -5.80 7.69 -3.96
C LEU A 49 -6.95 7.30 -3.02
N LYS A 50 -8.10 7.99 -3.10
CA LYS A 50 -9.29 7.67 -2.30
C LYS A 50 -9.79 6.25 -2.56
N ARG A 51 -9.84 5.83 -3.83
CA ARG A 51 -10.24 4.45 -4.21
C ARG A 51 -9.25 3.42 -3.68
N GLN A 52 -7.94 3.68 -3.77
CA GLN A 52 -6.93 2.80 -3.20
C GLN A 52 -7.05 2.69 -1.66
N ASN A 53 -7.21 3.81 -0.96
CA ASN A 53 -7.38 3.82 0.49
C ASN A 53 -8.64 3.07 0.93
N ALA A 54 -9.76 3.25 0.21
CA ALA A 54 -10.98 2.50 0.45
C ALA A 54 -10.73 0.99 0.31
N ARG A 55 -10.07 0.55 -0.76
CA ARG A 55 -9.71 -0.87 -0.97
C ARG A 55 -8.82 -1.43 0.14
N THR A 56 -7.81 -0.67 0.60
CA THR A 56 -6.96 -1.10 1.71
C THR A 56 -7.74 -1.23 3.01
N ALA A 57 -8.65 -0.30 3.30
CA ALA A 57 -9.53 -0.40 4.46
C ALA A 57 -10.44 -1.63 4.38
N LEU A 58 -10.95 -1.95 3.18
CA LEU A 58 -11.75 -3.15 2.94
C LEU A 58 -10.96 -4.45 3.12
N GLY A 59 -9.68 -4.49 2.74
CA GLY A 59 -8.83 -5.68 2.93
C GLY A 59 -8.73 -6.15 4.39
N ASN A 60 -9.03 -5.27 5.35
CA ASN A 60 -9.02 -5.58 6.79
C ASN A 60 -10.42 -5.86 7.36
N VAL A 61 -11.46 -5.93 6.53
CA VAL A 61 -12.83 -6.21 6.99
C VAL A 61 -12.98 -7.70 7.24
N GLU A 62 -13.15 -8.07 8.51
CA GLU A 62 -13.62 -9.41 8.88
C GLU A 62 -15.12 -9.52 8.58
N CYS A 63 -15.51 -10.48 7.73
CA CYS A 63 -16.92 -10.78 7.48
C CYS A 63 -17.56 -11.53 8.66
N ARG A 64 -17.73 -10.85 9.80
CA ARG A 64 -18.27 -11.43 11.04
C ARG A 64 -19.71 -11.98 10.92
N HIS A 65 -20.41 -11.64 9.86
CA HIS A 65 -21.81 -12.03 9.63
C HIS A 65 -22.02 -12.86 8.35
N ALA A 66 -20.95 -13.26 7.67
CA ALA A 66 -21.10 -14.13 6.50
C ALA A 66 -21.44 -15.57 6.94
N SER A 67 -22.46 -16.13 6.31
CA SER A 67 -22.96 -17.49 6.57
C SER A 67 -21.99 -18.59 6.12
N SER A 68 -21.07 -18.25 5.23
CA SER A 68 -19.98 -19.10 4.74
C SER A 68 -18.81 -18.25 4.23
N PRO A 69 -17.60 -18.83 4.09
CA PRO A 69 -16.47 -18.16 3.45
C PRO A 69 -16.78 -17.67 2.03
N GLU A 70 -17.50 -18.45 1.19
CA GLU A 70 -17.81 -18.03 -0.18
C GLU A 70 -18.76 -16.81 -0.22
N THR A 71 -19.66 -16.71 0.77
CA THR A 71 -20.57 -15.56 0.92
C THR A 71 -19.79 -14.29 1.26
N CYS A 72 -18.79 -14.40 2.15
CA CYS A 72 -17.89 -13.28 2.45
C CYS A 72 -17.11 -12.85 1.21
N GLU A 73 -16.51 -13.79 0.47
CA GLU A 73 -15.74 -13.47 -0.74
C GLU A 73 -16.59 -12.77 -1.81
N THR A 74 -17.85 -13.19 -1.95
CA THR A 74 -18.80 -12.57 -2.88
C THR A 74 -19.14 -11.14 -2.45
N LEU A 75 -19.48 -10.93 -1.18
CA LEU A 75 -19.77 -9.60 -0.64
C LEU A 75 -18.57 -8.67 -0.74
N MET A 76 -17.36 -9.17 -0.44
CA MET A 76 -16.12 -8.41 -0.58
C MET A 76 -15.87 -8.04 -2.04
N ARG A 77 -16.09 -8.96 -2.98
CA ARG A 77 -15.94 -8.70 -4.43
C ARG A 77 -16.90 -7.62 -4.92
N ASP A 78 -18.17 -7.69 -4.54
CA ASP A 78 -19.18 -6.68 -4.90
C ASP A 78 -18.83 -5.32 -4.30
N LEU A 79 -18.33 -5.31 -3.07
CA LEU A 79 -17.87 -4.09 -2.39
C LEU A 79 -16.63 -3.50 -3.07
N PHE A 80 -15.66 -4.33 -3.47
CA PHE A 80 -14.50 -3.90 -4.26
C PHE A 80 -14.89 -3.33 -5.62
N ALA A 81 -15.95 -3.84 -6.25
CA ALA A 81 -16.44 -3.33 -7.53
C ALA A 81 -16.96 -1.88 -7.46
N GLN A 82 -17.36 -1.40 -6.28
CA GLN A 82 -17.74 0.00 -6.06
C GLN A 82 -16.54 0.97 -6.07
N PHE A 83 -15.30 0.45 -6.02
CA PHE A 83 -14.06 1.24 -6.01
C PHE A 83 -13.13 0.84 -7.17
N PRO A 84 -13.49 1.21 -8.43
CA PRO A 84 -12.67 0.89 -9.62
C PRO A 84 -11.32 1.63 -9.63
N TYR A 85 -10.36 1.17 -10.43
CA TYR A 85 -9.06 1.86 -10.55
C TYR A 85 -9.13 3.09 -11.46
#